data_AF-A0A2V9NYD8-F1
#
_entry.id   AF-A0A2V9NYD8-F1
#
_cell.length_a   1.000
_cell.length_b   1.000
_cell.length_c   1.000
_cell.angle_alpha   90.00
_cell.angle_beta   90.00
_cell.angle_gamma   90.00
#
_symmetry.space_group_name_H-M   'P 1'
#
loop_
_entity.id
_entity.type
_entity.pdbx_description
1 polymer ?
#
loop_
_entity_poly.entity_id
_entity_poly.type
_entity_poly.pdbx_seq_one_letter_code
_entity_poly.pdbx_strand_id
1 'polypeptide(L)'
;MAIFKRGRVYWFHFVFNGEHIQQSTKQGNPRVARQIESAYKTQLAKGEVDLEEREKIPSLAGFKQRFLDEIRVRRADHPETIQFYECKYAGLLKFTPLAQAAPGSHRRKTDRAVHSQNGQ
;
A
#
# COMPACT_ATOMS: atom_id res chain seq x y z
N MET A 1 -23.61 -14.06 -7.24
CA MET A 1 -24.42 -14.02 -6.01
C MET A 1 -23.98 -15.19 -5.17
N ALA A 2 -23.40 -14.99 -3.98
CA ALA A 2 -22.63 -16.07 -3.35
C ALA A 2 -23.01 -16.33 -1.89
N ILE A 3 -24.29 -16.14 -1.55
CA ILE A 3 -24.89 -16.70 -0.34
C ILE A 3 -25.54 -18.06 -0.64
N PHE A 4 -25.31 -19.06 0.21
CA PHE A 4 -25.91 -20.39 0.09
C PHE A 4 -26.31 -20.91 1.47
N LYS A 5 -27.29 -21.82 1.52
CA LYS A 5 -27.81 -22.36 2.78
C LYS A 5 -27.13 -23.70 3.09
N ARG A 6 -26.61 -23.85 4.31
CA ARG A 6 -26.07 -25.11 4.84
C ARG A 6 -26.76 -25.43 6.16
N GLY A 7 -27.63 -26.44 6.15
CA GLY A 7 -28.52 -26.73 7.27
C GLY A 7 -29.48 -25.56 7.54
N ARG A 8 -29.44 -25.00 8.74
CA ARG A 8 -30.30 -23.88 9.17
C ARG A 8 -29.67 -22.50 8.95
N VAL A 9 -28.41 -22.45 8.54
CA VAL A 9 -27.60 -21.22 8.52
C VAL A 9 -27.20 -20.89 7.08
N TYR A 10 -27.24 -19.60 6.74
CA TYR A 10 -26.67 -19.10 5.50
C TYR A 10 -25.16 -18.90 5.62
N TRP A 11 -24.45 -19.16 4.54
CA TRP A 11 -23.02 -18.95 4.37
C TRP A 11 -22.82 -18.02 3.18
N PHE A 12 -21.72 -17.28 3.17
CA PHE A 12 -21.27 -16.54 1.99
C PHE A 12 -19.89 -17.01 1.55
N HIS A 13 -19.59 -16.82 0.28
CA HIS A 13 -18.24 -16.94 -0.26
C HIS A 13 -17.96 -15.85 -1.28
N PHE A 14 -16.73 -15.36 -1.39
CA PHE A 14 -16.29 -14.51 -2.49
C PHE A 14 -14.77 -14.46 -2.54
N VAL A 15 -14.22 -13.98 -3.65
CA VAL A 15 -12.78 -13.78 -3.81
C VAL A 15 -12.45 -12.32 -3.53
N PHE A 16 -11.42 -12.07 -2.73
CA PHE A 16 -10.87 -10.75 -2.43
C PHE A 16 -9.34 -10.84 -2.45
N ASN A 17 -8.66 -9.98 -3.21
CA ASN A 17 -7.20 -10.05 -3.42
C ASN A 17 -6.65 -11.42 -3.84
N GLY A 18 -7.42 -12.18 -4.63
CA GLY A 18 -7.02 -13.53 -5.05
C GLY A 18 -7.19 -14.60 -3.96
N GLU A 19 -7.63 -14.22 -2.76
CA GLU A 19 -7.98 -15.15 -1.69
C GLU A 19 -9.48 -15.46 -1.69
N HIS A 20 -9.83 -16.74 -1.59
CA HIS A 20 -11.22 -17.17 -1.46
C HIS A 20 -11.67 -17.16 -0.01
N ILE A 21 -12.57 -16.25 0.33
CA ILE A 21 -13.11 -16.09 1.68
C ILE A 21 -14.47 -16.78 1.76
N GLN A 22 -14.64 -17.69 2.72
CA GLN A 22 -15.90 -18.38 2.97
C GLN A 22 -16.22 -18.39 4.48
N GLN A 23 -17.38 -17.85 4.85
CA GLN A 23 -17.77 -17.70 6.26
C GLN A 23 -19.27 -17.93 6.46
N SER A 24 -19.64 -18.36 7.67
CA SER A 24 -21.05 -18.51 8.07
C SER A 24 -21.63 -17.15 8.48
N THR A 25 -22.85 -16.82 8.03
CA THR A 25 -23.55 -15.61 8.52
C THR A 25 -24.17 -15.82 9.90
N LYS A 26 -24.32 -17.08 10.32
CA LYS A 26 -25.07 -17.50 11.53
C LYS A 26 -26.55 -17.09 11.50
N GLN A 27 -27.06 -16.68 10.34
CA GLN A 27 -28.45 -16.26 10.16
C GLN A 27 -29.26 -17.29 9.40
N GLY A 28 -30.52 -17.48 9.80
CA GLY A 28 -31.51 -18.29 9.07
C GLY A 28 -32.32 -17.49 8.05
N ASN A 29 -32.18 -16.16 8.02
CA ASN A 29 -32.91 -15.28 7.11
C ASN A 29 -31.99 -14.86 5.93
N PRO A 30 -32.37 -15.13 4.66
CA PRO A 30 -31.57 -14.78 3.50
C PRO A 30 -31.36 -13.27 3.32
N ARG A 31 -32.30 -12.42 3.77
CA ARG A 31 -32.15 -10.95 3.67
C ARG A 31 -31.03 -10.45 4.58
N VAL A 32 -31.04 -10.89 5.84
CA VAL A 32 -30.01 -10.53 6.83
C VAL A 32 -28.65 -11.10 6.41
N ALA A 33 -28.62 -12.33 5.85
CA ALA A 33 -27.41 -12.93 5.33
C ALA A 33 -26.73 -12.09 4.23
N ARG A 34 -27.51 -11.49 3.31
CA ARG A 34 -26.96 -10.56 2.30
C ARG A 34 -26.41 -9.29 2.91
N GLN A 35 -27.10 -8.72 3.90
CA GLN A 35 -26.63 -7.50 4.56
C GLN A 35 -25.29 -7.73 5.27
N ILE A 36 -25.10 -8.89 5.90
CA ILE A 36 -23.82 -9.29 6.52
C ILE A 36 -22.73 -9.46 5.46
N GLU A 37 -23.01 -10.14 4.34
CA GLU A 37 -22.05 -10.25 3.22
C GLU A 37 -21.61 -8.87 2.72
N SER A 38 -22.57 -7.96 2.47
CA SER A 38 -22.29 -6.60 2.02
C SER A 38 -21.44 -5.84 3.05
N ALA A 39 -21.80 -5.90 4.32
CA ALA A 39 -21.05 -5.26 5.40
C ALA A 39 -19.61 -5.80 5.49
N TYR A 40 -19.42 -7.10 5.35
CA TYR A 40 -18.10 -7.74 5.40
C TYR A 40 -17.23 -7.36 4.19
N LYS A 41 -17.82 -7.28 2.99
CA LYS A 41 -17.12 -6.74 1.80
C LYS A 41 -16.72 -5.28 1.98
N THR A 42 -17.61 -4.46 2.53
CA THR A 42 -17.30 -3.06 2.84
C THR A 42 -16.21 -2.95 3.90
N GLN A 43 -16.22 -3.82 4.92
CA GLN A 43 -15.18 -3.85 5.94
C GLN A 43 -13.83 -4.25 5.37
N LEU A 44 -13.77 -5.25 4.49
CA LEU A 44 -12.51 -5.60 3.81
C LEU A 44 -12.00 -4.46 2.93
N ALA A 45 -12.87 -3.86 2.13
CA ALA A 45 -12.50 -2.71 1.30
C ALA A 45 -12.04 -1.52 2.15
N LYS A 46 -12.70 -1.26 3.30
CA LYS A 46 -12.27 -0.22 4.24
C LYS A 46 -10.99 -0.59 4.99
N GLY A 47 -10.80 -1.85 5.35
CA GLY A 47 -9.57 -2.33 5.99
C GLY A 47 -8.34 -2.18 5.10
N GLU A 48 -8.51 -2.21 3.77
CA GLU A 48 -7.46 -1.81 2.82
C GLU A 48 -7.24 -0.30 2.76
N VAL A 49 -8.29 0.50 3.01
CA VAL A 49 -8.18 1.96 3.11
C VAL A 49 -7.55 2.38 4.45
N ASP A 50 -7.77 1.60 5.51
CA ASP A 50 -7.16 1.74 6.85
C ASP A 50 -5.78 1.07 6.97
N LEU A 51 -5.27 0.43 5.91
CA LEU A 51 -3.82 0.32 5.76
C LEU A 51 -3.34 1.75 5.49
N GLU A 52 -3.01 2.43 6.58
CA GLU A 52 -2.71 3.85 6.70
C GLU A 52 -2.08 4.43 5.43
N GLU A 53 -2.42 5.69 5.09
CA GLU A 53 -1.68 6.47 4.11
C GLU A 53 -0.19 6.27 4.37
N ARG A 54 0.44 5.43 3.54
CA ARG A 54 1.83 5.02 3.74
C ARG A 54 2.64 6.28 3.94
N GLU A 55 3.28 6.40 5.12
CA GLU A 55 4.06 7.59 5.45
C GLU A 55 4.91 7.97 4.25
N LYS A 56 4.84 9.24 3.83
CA LYS A 56 5.52 9.73 2.64
C LYS A 56 7.00 9.39 2.77
N ILE A 57 7.43 8.39 2.01
CA ILE A 57 8.81 7.94 2.07
C ILE A 57 9.67 9.10 1.57
N PRO A 58 10.62 9.59 2.38
CA PRO A 58 11.45 10.69 1.97
C PRO A 58 12.23 10.30 0.70
N SER A 59 12.42 11.26 -0.19
CA SER A 59 13.37 11.10 -1.29
C SER A 59 14.78 10.89 -0.74
N LEU A 60 15.70 10.40 -1.57
CA LEU A 60 17.10 10.27 -1.16
C LEU A 60 17.68 11.60 -0.64
N ALA A 61 17.29 12.72 -1.24
CA ALA A 61 17.63 14.06 -0.75
C ALA A 61 17.02 14.36 0.64
N GLY A 62 15.74 14.06 0.84
CA GLY A 62 15.06 14.27 2.12
C GLY A 62 15.59 13.37 3.25
N PHE A 63 16.13 12.20 2.92
CA PHE A 63 16.69 11.25 3.88
C PHE A 63 18.11 11.59 4.35
N LYS A 64 18.82 12.49 3.64
CA LYS A 64 20.24 12.80 3.88
C LYS A 64 20.55 13.11 5.34
N GLN A 65 19.81 14.04 5.95
CA GLN A 65 20.15 14.57 7.27
C GLN A 65 20.07 13.48 8.33
N ARG A 66 18.97 12.71 8.34
CA ARG A 66 18.77 11.57 9.24
C ARG A 66 19.90 10.54 9.14
N PHE A 67 20.36 10.24 7.92
CA PHE A 67 21.45 9.31 7.71
C PHE A 67 22.78 9.85 8.28
N LEU A 68 23.12 11.10 7.99
CA LEU A 68 24.37 11.70 8.46
C LEU A 68 24.42 11.85 9.98
N ASP A 69 23.30 12.20 10.61
CA ASP A 69 23.20 12.28 12.07
C ASP A 69 23.45 10.91 12.72
N GLU A 70 22.87 9.84 12.17
CA GLU A 70 23.10 8.49 12.65
C GLU A 70 24.58 8.06 12.50
N ILE A 71 25.21 8.40 11.38
CA ILE A 71 26.63 8.09 11.16
C ILE A 71 27.52 8.86 12.15
N ARG A 72 27.22 10.14 12.41
CA ARG A 72 27.96 10.95 13.39
C ARG A 72 27.87 10.37 14.80
N VAL A 73 26.71 9.85 15.19
CA VAL A 73 26.52 9.19 16.49
C VAL A 73 27.25 7.85 16.52
N ARG A 74 27.07 6.99 15.52
CA ARG A 74 27.64 5.62 15.51
C ARG A 74 29.15 5.57 15.29
N ARG A 75 29.71 6.57 14.61
CA ARG A 75 31.13 6.62 14.21
C ARG A 75 31.80 7.89 14.71
N ALA A 76 31.42 8.35 15.91
CA ALA A 76 31.97 9.55 16.54
C ALA A 76 33.52 9.52 16.61
N ASP A 77 34.11 8.35 16.90
CA ASP A 77 35.56 8.18 17.04
C ASP A 77 36.31 8.08 15.70
N HIS A 78 35.59 8.08 14.57
CA HIS A 78 36.16 7.87 13.24
C HIS A 78 35.79 9.00 12.27
N PRO A 79 36.46 10.17 12.37
CA PRO A 79 36.12 11.36 11.57
C PRO A 79 36.27 11.12 10.05
N GLU A 80 37.22 10.30 9.63
CA GLU A 80 37.42 9.95 8.22
C GLU A 80 36.22 9.19 7.64
N THR A 81 35.56 8.36 8.46
CA THR A 81 34.36 7.62 8.05
C THR A 81 33.19 8.58 7.86
N ILE A 82 33.04 9.55 8.76
CA ILE A 82 32.01 10.59 8.64
C ILE A 82 32.21 11.41 7.36
N GLN A 83 33.43 11.90 7.12
CA GLN A 83 33.76 12.66 5.91
C GLN A 83 33.55 11.86 4.63
N PHE A 84 33.94 10.58 4.63
CA PHE A 84 33.71 9.68 3.51
C PHE A 84 32.21 9.60 3.15
N TYR A 85 31.35 9.36 4.14
CA TYR A 85 29.90 9.27 3.91
C TYR A 85 29.30 10.60 3.47
N GLU A 86 29.75 11.74 4.04
CA GLU A 86 29.32 13.07 3.60
C GLU A 86 29.65 13.33 2.12
N CYS A 87 30.88 13.03 1.71
CA CYS A 87 31.33 13.21 0.32
C CYS A 87 30.58 12.27 -0.65
N LYS A 88 30.40 11.00 -0.29
CA LYS A 88 29.69 10.03 -1.13
C LYS A 88 28.22 10.41 -1.30
N TYR A 89 27.56 10.83 -0.22
CA TYR A 89 26.17 11.27 -0.28
C TYR A 89 26.02 12.53 -1.16
N ALA A 90 26.95 13.49 -1.05
CA ALA A 90 26.97 14.65 -1.94
C ALA A 90 27.09 14.26 -3.42
N GLY A 91 27.88 13.22 -3.74
CA GLY A 91 27.97 12.65 -5.08
C GLY A 91 26.65 12.05 -5.58
N LEU A 92 25.96 11.28 -4.75
CA LEU A 92 24.67 10.66 -5.09
C LEU A 92 23.59 11.72 -5.42
N LEU A 93 23.63 12.86 -4.73
CA LEU A 93 22.65 13.93 -4.93
C LEU A 93 22.89 14.76 -6.20
N LYS A 94 24.05 14.65 -6.85
CA LYS A 94 24.31 15.32 -8.14
C LYS A 94 23.44 14.77 -9.26
N PHE A 95 22.98 13.52 -9.15
CA PHE A 95 22.09 12.92 -10.13
C PHE A 95 20.63 13.15 -9.75
N THR A 96 20.02 14.18 -10.34
CA THR A 96 18.65 14.65 -10.02
C THR A 96 17.59 13.55 -10.01
N PRO A 97 17.54 12.60 -10.97
CA PRO A 97 16.54 11.54 -10.97
C PRO A 97 16.63 10.63 -9.74
N LEU A 98 17.84 10.36 -9.25
CA LEU A 98 18.05 9.55 -8.04
C LEU A 98 17.82 10.36 -6.77
N ALA A 99 18.25 11.63 -6.75
CA ALA A 99 18.05 12.52 -5.61
C ALA A 99 16.57 12.71 -5.24
N GLN A 100 15.71 12.78 -6.27
CA GLN A 100 14.26 13.00 -6.12
C GLN A 100 13.45 11.69 -6.06
N ALA A 101 14.05 10.54 -6.35
CA ALA A 101 13.36 9.26 -6.29
C ALA A 101 12.96 8.92 -4.85
N ALA A 102 11.68 8.62 -4.66
CA ALA A 102 11.17 7.95 -3.46
C ALA A 102 11.06 6.44 -3.77
N PRO A 103 11.57 5.54 -2.91
CA PRO A 103 11.48 4.11 -3.13
C PRO A 103 10.03 3.64 -2.90
N GLY A 104 9.21 3.73 -3.95
CA GLY A 104 7.79 3.40 -3.89
C GLY A 104 6.92 4.09 -4.94
N SER A 105 7.44 5.05 -5.70
CA SER A 105 6.72 5.67 -6.82
C SER A 105 6.69 4.77 -8.06
N HIS A 106 6.17 3.55 -7.92
CA HIS A 106 5.76 2.77 -9.08
C HIS A 106 4.56 3.49 -9.70
N ARG A 107 4.83 4.30 -10.72
CA ARG A 107 3.84 5.01 -11.53
C ARG A 107 2.93 3.95 -12.14
N ARG A 108 1.79 3.64 -11.51
CA ARG A 108 0.74 2.84 -12.17
C ARG A 108 0.35 3.61 -13.42
N LYS A 109 0.77 3.14 -14.60
CA LYS A 109 0.22 3.57 -15.89
C LYS A 109 -1.23 3.12 -15.93
N THR A 110 -2.12 3.87 -15.31
CA THR A 110 -3.56 3.80 -15.59
C THR A 110 -3.93 5.07 -16.33
N ASP A 111 -3.38 5.23 -17.53
CA ASP A 111 -4.00 6.03 -18.58
C ASP A 111 -4.23 5.10 -19.77
N ARG A 112 -5.24 4.24 -19.64
CA ARG A 112 -5.92 3.71 -20.82
C ARG A 112 -6.89 4.80 -21.23
N ALA A 113 -6.40 5.70 -22.08
CA ALA A 113 -7.21 6.71 -22.73
C ALA A 113 -8.45 6.04 -23.33
N VAL A 114 -9.61 6.33 -22.76
CA VAL A 114 -10.90 6.02 -23.36
C VAL A 114 -11.08 7.03 -24.50
N HIS A 115 -10.53 6.71 -25.67
CA HIS A 115 -11.01 7.28 -26.93
C HIS A 115 -12.25 6.48 -27.34
N SER A 116 -13.39 6.82 -26.74
CA SER A 116 -14.69 6.50 -27.32
C SER A 116 -15.10 7.72 -28.15
N GLN A 117 -14.60 7.80 -29.37
CA GLN A 117 -15.19 8.68 -30.36
C GLN A 117 -16.51 8.08 -30.82
N ASN A 118 -17.54 8.90 -30.68
CA ASN A 118 -18.93 8.69 -31.03
C ASN A 118 -19.11 8.00 -32.39
N GLY A 119 -19.88 6.91 -32.39
CA GLY A 119 -20.59 6.43 -33.56
C GLY A 119 -22.08 6.70 -33.39
N GLN A 120 -22.59 7.60 -34.23
CA GLN A 120 -23.93 7.74 -34.82
C GLN A 120 -24.32 9.21 -34.97
#